data_AF-A0A0N0D7C0-F1
#
_entry.id   AF-A0A0N0D7C0-F1
#
_cell.length_a   1.000
_cell.length_b   1.000
_cell.length_c   1.000
_cell.angle_alpha   90.00
_cell.angle_beta   90.00
_cell.angle_gamma   90.00
#
_symmetry.space_group_name_H-M   'P 1'
#
loop_
_entity.id
_entity.type
_entity.pdbx_description
1 polymer ?
#
loop_
_entity_poly.entity_id
_entity_poly.type
_entity_poly.pdbx_seq_one_letter_code
_entity_poly.pdbx_strand_id
1 'polypeptide(L)'
;MIIISILLIGLVLGAIACGAPLYTIIGGSAALLFKFVADGKLSFILTDMKKVMTAPGIISIPLFVFAGFIFAESKSSSRLIRLSDAMIGWMPGGLAVVTVVVSTIFTALTGGSGVTIIACGGILLPALIKNQYDDDFSLGLVTSAASSGVLFIPSLPIIIYGVIAEVDVSLLFIAATIPAILIMTILMMYGVYYGAKTKVPTTPFSLKNLLESLWEIKWVLPLPLIVVGGIYGGFITVSEAA
;
A
#
# COMPACT_ATOMS: atom_id res chain seq x y z
N MET A 1 -18.66 34.36 0.34
CA MET A 1 -17.79 33.22 -0.01
C MET A 1 -16.46 33.24 0.73
N ILE A 2 -15.60 34.27 0.56
CA ILE A 2 -14.25 34.30 1.17
C ILE A 2 -14.26 34.12 2.71
N ILE A 3 -15.18 34.78 3.41
CA ILE A 3 -15.31 34.68 4.89
C ILE A 3 -15.68 33.26 5.33
N ILE A 4 -16.60 32.59 4.60
CA ILE A 4 -17.02 31.22 4.89
C ILE A 4 -15.87 30.25 4.63
N SER A 5 -15.12 30.44 3.55
CA SER A 5 -13.93 29.63 3.24
C SER A 5 -12.86 29.77 4.32
N ILE A 6 -12.58 30.98 4.80
CA ILE A 6 -11.61 31.22 5.89
C ILE A 6 -12.07 30.56 7.19
N LEU A 7 -13.35 30.66 7.52
CA LEU A 7 -13.92 30.07 8.73
C LEU A 7 -13.89 28.53 8.69
N LEU A 8 -14.09 27.94 7.50
CA LEU A 8 -13.96 26.49 7.29
C LEU A 8 -12.52 26.01 7.39
N ILE A 9 -11.56 26.78 6.85
CA ILE A 9 -10.12 26.49 7.02
C ILE A 9 -9.75 26.53 8.51
N GLY A 10 -10.23 27.53 9.25
CA GLY A 10 -10.03 27.61 10.70
C GLY A 10 -10.61 26.42 11.47
N LEU A 11 -11.82 25.98 11.10
CA LEU A 11 -12.46 24.80 11.67
C LEU A 11 -11.65 23.52 11.40
N VAL A 12 -11.14 23.35 10.18
CA VAL A 12 -10.30 22.21 9.80
C VAL A 12 -9.01 22.20 10.60
N LEU A 13 -8.31 23.34 10.69
CA LEU A 13 -7.08 23.46 11.47
C LEU A 13 -7.32 23.21 12.97
N GLY A 14 -8.44 23.70 13.51
CA GLY A 14 -8.85 23.44 14.89
C GLY A 14 -9.13 21.95 15.15
N ALA A 15 -9.83 21.27 14.22
CA ALA A 15 -10.10 19.85 14.32
C ALA A 15 -8.81 19.00 14.25
N ILE A 16 -7.84 19.40 13.41
CA ILE A 16 -6.50 18.78 13.36
C ILE A 16 -5.79 18.97 14.72
N ALA A 17 -5.81 20.18 15.29
CA ALA A 17 -5.16 20.47 16.58
C ALA A 17 -5.78 19.68 17.75
N CYS A 18 -7.09 19.40 17.69
CA CYS A 18 -7.78 18.55 18.67
C CYS A 18 -7.56 17.04 18.44
N GLY A 19 -6.78 16.64 17.42
CA GLY A 19 -6.54 15.23 17.11
C GLY A 19 -7.76 14.50 16.56
N ALA A 20 -8.69 15.20 15.92
CA ALA A 20 -9.85 14.56 15.31
C ALA A 20 -9.42 13.59 14.19
N PRO A 21 -10.14 12.46 14.00
CA PRO A 21 -9.81 11.51 12.93
C PRO A 21 -9.83 12.16 11.55
N LEU A 22 -8.86 11.83 10.69
CA LEU A 22 -8.71 12.46 9.37
C LEU A 22 -9.99 12.38 8.51
N TYR A 23 -10.75 11.27 8.62
CA TYR A 23 -11.99 11.08 7.88
C TYR A 23 -13.10 12.04 8.29
N THR A 24 -13.19 12.44 9.57
CA THR A 24 -14.19 13.42 10.02
C THR A 24 -13.82 14.81 9.54
N ILE A 25 -12.53 15.12 9.51
CA ILE A 25 -12.00 16.39 9.00
C ILE A 25 -12.29 16.52 7.51
N ILE A 26 -11.91 15.53 6.70
CA ILE A 26 -12.11 15.56 5.24
C ILE A 26 -13.60 15.47 4.89
N GLY A 27 -14.33 14.49 5.43
CA GLY A 27 -15.75 14.30 5.12
C GLY A 27 -16.63 15.44 5.63
N GLY A 28 -16.37 15.92 6.84
CA GLY A 28 -17.08 17.05 7.42
C GLY A 28 -16.82 18.36 6.68
N SER A 29 -15.56 18.64 6.32
CA SER A 29 -15.24 19.83 5.53
C SER A 29 -15.84 19.78 4.13
N ALA A 30 -15.81 18.61 3.46
CA ALA A 30 -16.47 18.42 2.17
C ALA A 30 -18.00 18.66 2.26
N ALA A 31 -18.66 18.11 3.29
CA ALA A 31 -20.09 18.31 3.50
C ALA A 31 -20.45 19.78 3.78
N LEU A 32 -19.64 20.48 4.57
CA LEU A 32 -19.82 21.90 4.84
C LEU A 32 -19.58 22.77 3.60
N LEU A 33 -18.54 22.49 2.82
CA LEU A 33 -18.29 23.18 1.54
C LEU A 33 -19.43 22.94 0.56
N PHE A 34 -19.92 21.71 0.44
CA PHE A 34 -21.05 21.37 -0.43
C PHE A 34 -22.31 22.16 -0.04
N LYS A 35 -22.61 22.26 1.27
CA LYS A 35 -23.77 23.01 1.76
C LYS A 35 -23.62 24.53 1.58
N PHE A 36 -22.49 25.09 1.99
CA PHE A 36 -22.34 26.54 2.16
C PHE A 36 -21.67 27.25 0.98
N VAL A 37 -21.01 26.52 0.07
CA VAL A 37 -20.34 27.09 -1.11
C VAL A 37 -21.06 26.68 -2.39
N ALA A 38 -21.41 25.40 -2.54
CA ALA A 38 -22.11 24.90 -3.72
C ALA A 38 -23.65 24.99 -3.63
N ASP A 39 -24.17 25.51 -2.52
CA ASP A 39 -25.62 25.59 -2.20
C ASP A 39 -26.34 24.24 -2.35
N GLY A 40 -25.60 23.15 -2.11
CA GLY A 40 -26.05 21.78 -2.27
C GLY A 40 -26.90 21.33 -1.08
N LYS A 41 -27.97 20.58 -1.36
CA LYS A 41 -28.76 19.93 -0.30
C LYS A 41 -27.99 18.75 0.27
N LEU A 42 -27.80 18.71 1.60
CA LEU A 42 -27.13 17.60 2.29
C LEU A 42 -27.70 16.21 1.94
N SER A 43 -28.98 16.14 1.57
CA SER A 43 -29.63 14.90 1.10
C SER A 43 -28.99 14.31 -0.16
N PHE A 44 -28.35 15.12 -1.01
CA PHE A 44 -27.62 14.62 -2.17
C PHE A 44 -26.35 13.89 -1.79
N ILE A 45 -25.72 14.22 -0.65
CA ILE A 45 -24.57 13.47 -0.14
C ILE A 45 -24.95 12.01 0.10
N LEU A 46 -26.15 11.75 0.67
CA LEU A 46 -26.63 10.38 0.86
C LEU A 46 -26.85 9.65 -0.47
N THR A 47 -27.27 10.38 -1.51
CA THR A 47 -27.47 9.80 -2.85
C THR A 47 -26.13 9.46 -3.49
N ASP A 48 -25.13 10.33 -3.40
CA ASP A 48 -23.80 10.08 -3.95
C ASP A 48 -23.04 9.01 -3.16
N MET A 49 -23.17 8.99 -1.83
CA MET A 49 -22.67 7.88 -1.00
C MET A 49 -23.29 6.55 -1.45
N LYS A 50 -24.61 6.52 -1.70
CA LYS A 50 -25.28 5.32 -2.20
C LYS A 50 -24.74 4.91 -3.58
N LYS A 51 -24.55 5.85 -4.51
CA LYS A 51 -23.95 5.56 -5.82
C LYS A 51 -22.57 4.94 -5.69
N VAL A 52 -21.69 5.52 -4.85
CA VAL A 52 -20.35 4.99 -4.59
C VAL A 52 -20.44 3.59 -4.00
N MET A 53 -21.28 3.36 -3.00
CA MET A 53 -21.45 2.03 -2.38
C MET A 53 -21.99 0.96 -3.35
N THR A 54 -22.79 1.36 -4.34
CA THR A 54 -23.34 0.47 -5.37
C THR A 54 -22.46 0.39 -6.62
N ALA A 55 -21.33 1.09 -6.66
CA ALA A 55 -20.49 1.13 -7.84
C ALA A 55 -19.88 -0.25 -8.14
N PRO A 56 -19.82 -0.66 -9.41
CA PRO A 56 -19.11 -1.87 -9.82
C PRO A 56 -17.64 -1.81 -9.34
N GLY A 57 -17.19 -2.81 -8.59
CA GLY A 57 -15.83 -2.89 -8.04
C GLY A 57 -15.70 -2.61 -6.55
N ILE A 58 -16.72 -2.05 -5.87
CA ILE A 58 -16.69 -1.93 -4.40
C ILE A 58 -16.58 -3.29 -3.71
N ILE A 59 -17.20 -4.33 -4.27
CA ILE A 59 -17.12 -5.71 -3.76
C ILE A 59 -15.69 -6.27 -3.80
N SER A 60 -14.83 -5.77 -4.68
CA SER A 60 -13.42 -6.17 -4.73
C SER A 60 -12.65 -5.72 -3.49
N ILE A 61 -13.04 -4.61 -2.85
CA ILE A 61 -12.39 -4.10 -1.63
C ILE A 61 -12.38 -5.15 -0.51
N PRO A 62 -13.54 -5.63 -0.01
CA PRO A 62 -13.56 -6.63 1.06
C PRO A 62 -12.96 -7.96 0.62
N LEU A 63 -13.06 -8.35 -0.66
CA LEU A 63 -12.45 -9.59 -1.17
C LEU A 63 -10.92 -9.51 -1.18
N PHE A 64 -10.31 -8.43 -1.68
CA PHE A 64 -8.85 -8.24 -1.63
C PHE A 64 -8.33 -8.09 -0.20
N VAL A 65 -9.08 -7.42 0.68
CA VAL A 65 -8.74 -7.37 2.10
C VAL A 65 -8.77 -8.78 2.71
N PHE A 66 -9.81 -9.57 2.42
CA PHE A 66 -9.93 -10.95 2.89
C PHE A 66 -8.81 -11.85 2.34
N ALA A 67 -8.52 -11.78 1.04
CA ALA A 67 -7.39 -12.48 0.41
C ALA A 67 -6.07 -12.07 1.07
N GLY A 68 -5.88 -10.77 1.32
CA GLY A 68 -4.73 -10.23 2.05
C GLY A 68 -4.56 -10.82 3.45
N PHE A 69 -5.65 -10.96 4.21
CA PHE A 69 -5.63 -11.64 5.50
C PHE A 69 -5.28 -13.12 5.38
N ILE A 70 -5.79 -13.84 4.37
CA ILE A 70 -5.40 -15.23 4.10
C ILE A 70 -3.89 -15.32 3.76
N PHE A 71 -3.36 -14.40 2.95
CA PHE A 71 -1.93 -14.34 2.64
C PHE A 71 -1.07 -14.13 3.89
N ALA A 72 -1.51 -13.23 4.77
CA ALA A 72 -0.86 -12.98 6.05
C ALA A 72 -0.84 -14.24 6.92
N GLU A 73 -1.99 -14.88 7.10
CA GLU A 73 -2.15 -16.02 8.02
C GLU A 73 -1.54 -17.33 7.46
N SER A 74 -1.48 -17.49 6.14
CA SER A 74 -0.91 -18.67 5.47
C SER A 74 0.62 -18.78 5.54
N LYS A 75 1.27 -17.87 6.30
CA LYS A 75 2.73 -17.71 6.39
C LYS A 75 3.39 -17.34 5.06
N SER A 76 2.61 -16.92 4.05
CA SER A 76 3.15 -16.53 2.75
C SER A 76 4.06 -15.31 2.85
N SER A 77 3.78 -14.37 3.77
CA SER A 77 4.66 -13.23 4.08
C SER A 77 6.06 -13.67 4.50
N SER A 78 6.17 -14.65 5.41
CA SER A 78 7.46 -15.19 5.85
C SER A 78 8.24 -15.87 4.72
N ARG A 79 7.56 -16.59 3.82
CA ARG A 79 8.20 -17.22 2.65
C ARG A 79 8.71 -16.18 1.66
N LEU A 80 7.96 -15.09 1.44
CA LEU A 80 8.36 -14.01 0.53
C LEU A 80 9.55 -13.23 1.09
N ILE A 81 9.59 -13.01 2.41
CA ILE A 81 10.74 -12.43 3.10
C ILE A 81 11.96 -13.33 2.92
N ARG A 82 11.83 -14.64 3.14
CA ARG A 82 12.93 -15.60 2.98
C ARG A 82 13.45 -15.64 1.54
N LEU A 83 12.57 -15.64 0.54
CA LEU A 83 12.98 -15.56 -0.87
C LEU A 83 13.77 -14.28 -1.13
N SER A 84 13.22 -13.14 -0.70
CA SER A 84 13.84 -11.84 -0.95
C SER A 84 15.20 -11.72 -0.25
N ASP A 85 15.33 -12.23 0.98
CA ASP A 85 16.60 -12.31 1.71
C ASP A 85 17.60 -13.22 1.00
N ALA A 86 17.17 -14.38 0.49
CA ALA A 86 18.03 -15.25 -0.30
C ALA A 86 18.51 -14.61 -1.62
N MET A 87 17.72 -13.68 -2.20
CA MET A 87 18.06 -12.97 -3.44
C MET A 87 19.00 -11.77 -3.22
N ILE A 88 18.79 -10.98 -2.16
CA ILE A 88 19.39 -9.63 -2.02
C ILE A 88 20.07 -9.41 -0.65
N GLY A 89 19.98 -10.36 0.28
CA GLY A 89 20.57 -10.26 1.63
C GLY A 89 22.10 -10.18 1.67
N TRP A 90 22.76 -10.55 0.58
CA TRP A 90 24.22 -10.43 0.40
C TRP A 90 24.71 -9.00 0.22
N MET A 91 23.81 -8.06 -0.12
CA MET A 91 24.17 -6.66 -0.31
C MET A 91 24.06 -5.87 1.01
N PRO A 92 24.93 -4.87 1.26
CA PRO A 92 24.74 -3.94 2.37
C PRO A 92 23.35 -3.28 2.30
N GLY A 93 22.58 -3.37 3.38
CA GLY A 93 21.18 -2.90 3.37
C GLY A 93 20.18 -3.86 2.71
N GLY A 94 20.59 -5.10 2.40
CA GLY A 94 19.74 -6.09 1.72
C GLY A 94 18.40 -6.31 2.41
N LEU A 95 18.38 -6.44 3.74
CA LEU A 95 17.14 -6.59 4.51
C LEU A 95 16.20 -5.37 4.41
N ALA A 96 16.76 -4.16 4.26
CA ALA A 96 15.96 -2.96 4.01
C ALA A 96 15.32 -3.01 2.62
N VAL A 97 16.06 -3.43 1.59
CA VAL A 97 15.53 -3.64 0.24
C VAL A 97 14.44 -4.72 0.23
N VAL A 98 14.66 -5.83 0.94
CA VAL A 98 13.68 -6.90 1.14
C VAL A 98 12.40 -6.35 1.76
N THR A 99 12.52 -5.57 2.83
CA THR A 99 11.38 -4.90 3.48
C THR A 99 10.59 -4.06 2.47
N VAL A 100 11.27 -3.24 1.67
CA VAL A 100 10.63 -2.39 0.66
C VAL A 100 9.87 -3.23 -0.38
N VAL A 101 10.52 -4.25 -0.94
CA VAL A 101 9.93 -5.11 -1.99
C VAL A 101 8.74 -5.89 -1.44
N VAL A 102 8.89 -6.57 -0.31
CA VAL A 102 7.85 -7.39 0.30
C VAL A 102 6.64 -6.54 0.67
N SER A 103 6.86 -5.42 1.37
CA SER A 103 5.77 -4.54 1.78
C SER A 103 5.06 -3.92 0.58
N THR A 104 5.79 -3.55 -0.48
CA THR A 104 5.20 -2.99 -1.69
C THR A 104 4.30 -4.02 -2.38
N ILE A 105 4.78 -5.25 -2.57
CA ILE A 105 4.01 -6.33 -3.19
C ILE A 105 2.79 -6.69 -2.34
N PHE A 106 2.96 -6.83 -1.02
CA PHE A 106 1.85 -7.14 -0.13
C PHE A 106 0.80 -6.03 -0.08
N THR A 107 1.20 -4.76 -0.06
CA THR A 107 0.25 -3.65 -0.11
C THR A 107 -0.47 -3.60 -1.46
N ALA A 108 0.22 -3.88 -2.56
CA ALA A 108 -0.42 -3.93 -3.88
C ALA A 108 -1.52 -5.00 -3.91
N LEU A 109 -1.28 -6.18 -3.31
CA LEU A 109 -2.24 -7.29 -3.26
C LEU A 109 -3.36 -7.09 -2.24
N THR A 110 -3.05 -6.57 -1.06
CA THR A 110 -4.03 -6.36 0.02
C THR A 110 -4.81 -5.05 -0.13
N GLY A 111 -4.32 -4.15 -0.98
CA GLY A 111 -4.91 -2.84 -1.26
C GLY A 111 -4.89 -1.86 -0.08
N GLY A 112 -4.16 -2.16 0.99
CA GLY A 112 -4.14 -1.33 2.20
C GLY A 112 -2.82 -1.41 2.97
N SER A 113 -2.18 -0.25 3.17
CA SER A 113 -0.94 -0.14 3.95
C SER A 113 -1.10 -0.64 5.39
N GLY A 114 -2.24 -0.36 6.03
CA GLY A 114 -2.55 -0.84 7.38
C GLY A 114 -2.61 -2.36 7.49
N VAL A 115 -3.21 -3.03 6.49
CA VAL A 115 -3.28 -4.50 6.44
C VAL A 115 -1.88 -5.08 6.26
N THR A 116 -1.06 -4.50 5.38
CA THR A 116 0.35 -4.90 5.23
C THR A 116 1.15 -4.73 6.52
N ILE A 117 0.93 -3.65 7.28
CA ILE A 117 1.63 -3.46 8.55
C ILE A 117 1.23 -4.53 9.56
N ILE A 118 -0.07 -4.86 9.66
CA ILE A 118 -0.55 -5.92 10.56
C ILE A 118 0.00 -7.30 10.12
N ALA A 119 0.02 -7.56 8.82
CA ALA A 119 0.42 -8.84 8.24
C ALA A 119 1.94 -9.08 8.23
N CYS A 120 2.71 -8.08 7.82
CA CYS A 120 4.14 -8.18 7.57
C CYS A 120 4.97 -7.44 8.61
N GLY A 121 4.45 -6.36 9.19
CA GLY A 121 5.18 -5.53 10.16
C GLY A 121 5.63 -6.31 11.39
N GLY A 122 4.81 -7.24 11.88
CA GLY A 122 5.16 -8.14 13.01
C GLY A 122 6.34 -9.07 12.73
N ILE A 123 6.76 -9.23 11.48
CA ILE A 123 7.92 -10.05 11.08
C ILE A 123 9.08 -9.15 10.65
N LEU A 124 8.79 -8.15 9.82
CA LEU A 124 9.79 -7.25 9.24
C LEU A 124 10.45 -6.33 10.27
N LEU A 125 9.67 -5.72 11.16
CA LEU A 125 10.19 -4.79 12.15
C LEU A 125 11.13 -5.50 13.15
N PRO A 126 10.75 -6.63 13.78
CA PRO A 126 11.69 -7.37 14.64
C PRO A 126 12.91 -7.90 13.89
N ALA A 127 12.76 -8.29 12.62
CA ALA A 127 13.89 -8.75 11.81
C ALA A 127 14.91 -7.63 11.56
N LEU A 128 14.46 -6.41 11.26
CA LEU A 128 15.34 -5.24 11.09
C LEU A 128 16.09 -4.93 12.39
N ILE A 129 15.36 -4.83 13.51
CA ILE A 129 15.97 -4.54 14.83
C ILE A 129 17.00 -5.61 15.21
N LYS A 130 16.68 -6.90 14.99
CA LYS A 130 17.61 -8.01 15.26
C LYS A 130 18.88 -7.96 14.40
N ASN A 131 18.79 -7.40 13.19
CA ASN A 131 19.93 -7.19 12.30
C ASN A 131 20.62 -5.83 12.52
N GLN A 132 20.48 -5.25 13.72
CA GLN A 132 21.18 -4.03 14.14
C GLN A 132 20.79 -2.77 13.36
N TYR A 133 19.60 -2.74 12.77
CA TYR A 133 19.02 -1.48 12.31
C TYR A 133 18.46 -0.72 13.50
N ASP A 134 18.58 0.60 13.47
CA ASP A 134 17.99 1.49 14.47
C ASP A 134 16.46 1.42 14.47
N ASP A 135 15.84 1.57 15.64
CA ASP A 135 14.38 1.46 15.82
C ASP A 135 13.63 2.50 14.99
N ASP A 136 14.11 3.75 14.96
CA ASP A 136 13.46 4.85 14.22
C ASP A 136 13.56 4.62 12.71
N PHE A 137 14.73 4.18 12.24
CA PHE A 137 14.93 3.81 10.84
C PHE A 137 14.00 2.64 10.45
N SER A 138 13.93 1.62 11.30
CA SER A 138 13.16 0.41 11.02
C SER A 138 11.66 0.70 10.96
N LEU A 139 11.14 1.48 11.91
CA LEU A 139 9.75 1.95 11.92
C LEU A 139 9.45 2.83 10.70
N GLY A 140 10.31 3.79 10.41
CA GLY A 140 10.17 4.69 9.26
C GLY A 140 10.17 3.93 7.93
N LEU A 141 11.06 2.96 7.77
CA LEU A 141 11.17 2.15 6.55
C LEU A 141 9.95 1.27 6.34
N VAL A 142 9.52 0.51 7.36
CA VAL A 142 8.37 -0.41 7.26
C VAL A 142 7.10 0.37 6.94
N THR A 143 6.86 1.50 7.62
CA THR A 143 5.67 2.32 7.39
C THR A 143 5.68 2.98 6.02
N SER A 144 6.82 3.53 5.58
CA SER A 144 6.96 4.16 4.27
C SER A 144 6.83 3.15 3.13
N ALA A 145 7.46 1.98 3.26
CA ALA A 145 7.39 0.89 2.28
C ALA A 145 5.97 0.30 2.16
N ALA A 146 5.27 0.15 3.28
CA ALA A 146 3.87 -0.27 3.26
C ALA A 146 3.00 0.78 2.56
N SER A 147 3.32 2.08 2.69
CA SER A 147 2.60 3.15 1.99
C SER A 147 2.87 3.19 0.50
N SER A 148 4.08 2.89 0.02
CA SER A 148 4.40 2.98 -1.42
C SER A 148 3.66 1.96 -2.28
N GLY A 149 3.33 0.79 -1.73
CA GLY A 149 2.62 -0.25 -2.47
C GLY A 149 1.19 0.11 -2.88
N VAL A 150 0.59 1.16 -2.30
CA VAL A 150 -0.75 1.64 -2.73
C VAL A 150 -0.75 2.26 -4.12
N LEU A 151 0.42 2.48 -4.73
CA LEU A 151 0.53 2.98 -6.10
C LEU A 151 0.67 1.84 -7.13
N PHE A 152 0.97 0.62 -6.68
CA PHE A 152 1.12 -0.54 -7.55
C PHE A 152 -0.24 -1.24 -7.77
N ILE A 153 -0.39 -1.91 -8.91
CA ILE A 153 -1.58 -2.70 -9.26
C ILE A 153 -1.60 -3.99 -8.42
N PRO A 154 -2.74 -4.48 -7.89
CA PRO A 154 -4.14 -3.98 -7.95
C PRO A 154 -4.55 -3.08 -6.75
N SER A 155 -4.03 -1.86 -6.68
CA SER A 155 -4.35 -0.90 -5.61
C SER A 155 -5.83 -0.49 -5.55
N LEU A 156 -6.47 -0.76 -4.41
CA LEU A 156 -7.83 -0.31 -4.07
C LEU A 156 -7.97 1.22 -4.08
N PRO A 157 -7.04 2.02 -3.51
CA PRO A 157 -7.13 3.47 -3.57
C PRO A 157 -7.22 4.05 -4.99
N ILE A 158 -6.46 3.49 -5.95
CA ILE A 158 -6.50 3.95 -7.35
C ILE A 158 -7.86 3.63 -7.98
N ILE A 159 -8.41 2.44 -7.69
CA ILE A 159 -9.73 2.04 -8.18
C ILE A 159 -10.81 2.99 -7.66
N ILE A 160 -10.82 3.27 -6.35
CA ILE A 160 -11.79 4.19 -5.72
C ILE A 160 -11.66 5.59 -6.33
N TYR A 161 -10.41 6.06 -6.53
CA TYR A 161 -10.18 7.35 -7.16
C TYR A 161 -10.73 7.39 -8.60
N GLY A 162 -10.47 6.38 -9.42
CA GLY A 162 -10.98 6.32 -10.79
C GLY A 162 -12.50 6.30 -10.87
N VAL A 163 -13.17 5.57 -9.96
CA VAL A 163 -14.64 5.54 -9.86
C VAL A 163 -15.21 6.91 -9.47
N ILE A 164 -14.60 7.59 -8.49
CA ILE A 164 -15.10 8.90 -8.00
C ILE A 164 -14.79 10.02 -8.99
N ALA A 165 -13.59 10.00 -9.58
CA ALA A 165 -13.14 11.01 -10.53
C ALA A 165 -13.67 10.79 -11.96
N GLU A 166 -14.38 9.68 -12.20
CA GLU A 166 -14.86 9.26 -13.52
C GLU A 166 -13.73 9.17 -14.56
N VAL A 167 -12.54 8.73 -14.12
CA VAL A 167 -11.35 8.57 -14.95
C VAL A 167 -11.08 7.09 -15.17
N ASP A 168 -10.60 6.73 -16.36
CA ASP A 168 -10.19 5.37 -16.68
C ASP A 168 -9.12 4.85 -15.70
N VAL A 169 -9.48 3.79 -14.98
CA VAL A 169 -8.63 3.15 -13.96
C VAL A 169 -7.35 2.57 -14.57
N SER A 170 -7.41 2.07 -15.81
CA SER A 170 -6.25 1.51 -16.52
C SER A 170 -5.22 2.60 -16.81
N LEU A 171 -5.68 3.78 -17.23
CA LEU A 171 -4.80 4.96 -17.41
C LEU A 171 -4.18 5.40 -16.09
N LEU A 172 -4.96 5.42 -15.01
CA LEU A 172 -4.46 5.77 -13.67
C LEU A 172 -3.38 4.81 -13.19
N PHE A 173 -3.51 3.50 -13.43
CA PHE A 173 -2.47 2.53 -13.08
C PHE A 173 -1.17 2.74 -13.87
N ILE A 174 -1.27 3.03 -15.17
CA ILE A 174 -0.09 3.37 -15.98
C ILE A 174 0.57 4.64 -15.44
N ALA A 175 -0.22 5.67 -15.15
CA ALA A 175 0.27 6.92 -14.58
C ALA A 175 0.91 6.75 -13.19
N ALA A 176 0.34 5.87 -12.35
CA ALA A 176 0.84 5.59 -11.01
C ALA A 176 2.10 4.72 -10.99
N THR A 177 2.35 3.94 -12.04
CA THR A 177 3.52 3.04 -12.10
C THR A 177 4.84 3.81 -12.00
N ILE A 178 4.96 4.95 -12.69
CA ILE A 178 6.16 5.80 -12.66
C ILE A 178 6.48 6.29 -11.24
N PRO A 179 5.58 7.01 -10.54
CA PRO A 179 5.85 7.45 -9.17
C PRO A 179 6.01 6.27 -8.19
N ALA A 180 5.32 5.15 -8.41
CA ALA A 180 5.47 3.95 -7.58
C ALA A 180 6.90 3.41 -7.63
N ILE A 181 7.43 3.20 -8.83
CA ILE A 181 8.82 2.73 -9.05
C ILE A 181 9.82 3.75 -8.51
N LEU A 182 9.57 5.05 -8.72
CA LEU A 182 10.46 6.11 -8.22
C LEU A 182 10.56 6.06 -6.69
N ILE A 183 9.43 6.05 -5.98
CA ILE A 183 9.41 6.01 -4.50
C ILE A 183 10.05 4.72 -4.01
N MET A 184 9.71 3.58 -4.60
CA MET A 184 10.29 2.29 -4.26
C MET A 184 11.82 2.31 -4.42
N THR A 185 12.32 2.86 -5.53
CA THR A 185 13.76 2.96 -5.81
C THR A 185 14.45 3.88 -4.82
N ILE A 186 13.85 5.03 -4.48
CA ILE A 186 14.39 5.95 -3.48
C ILE A 186 14.49 5.27 -2.10
N LEU A 187 13.45 4.57 -1.68
CA LEU A 187 13.46 3.84 -0.40
C LEU A 187 14.50 2.72 -0.39
N MET A 188 14.64 1.97 -1.49
CA MET A 188 15.68 0.95 -1.62
C MET A 188 17.07 1.58 -1.55
N MET A 189 17.34 2.64 -2.33
CA MET A 189 18.63 3.35 -2.31
C MET A 189 18.95 3.91 -0.91
N TYR A 190 17.96 4.46 -0.22
CA TYR A 190 18.13 4.95 1.15
C TYR A 190 18.45 3.82 2.11
N GLY A 191 17.79 2.66 1.99
CA GLY A 191 18.08 1.48 2.79
C GLY A 191 19.48 0.92 2.56
N VAL A 192 19.95 0.88 1.31
CA VAL A 192 21.32 0.48 0.95
C VAL A 192 22.34 1.46 1.52
N TYR A 193 22.12 2.76 1.33
CA TYR A 193 22.99 3.81 1.87
C TYR A 193 23.08 3.73 3.39
N TYR A 194 21.94 3.57 4.07
CA TYR A 194 21.90 3.45 5.52
C TYR A 194 22.66 2.19 5.98
N GLY A 195 22.36 1.03 5.40
CA GLY A 195 23.01 -0.23 5.74
C GLY A 195 24.52 -0.23 5.49
N ALA A 196 24.97 0.41 4.40
CA ALA A 196 26.40 0.59 4.13
C ALA A 196 27.08 1.50 5.15
N LYS A 197 26.40 2.59 5.56
CA LYS A 197 26.91 3.55 6.55
C LYS A 197 27.01 2.95 7.96
N THR A 198 26.02 2.16 8.37
CA THR A 198 25.95 1.55 9.71
C THR A 198 26.63 0.18 9.79
N LYS A 199 27.10 -0.36 8.66
CA LYS A 199 27.77 -1.67 8.55
C LYS A 199 26.94 -2.82 9.13
N VAL A 200 25.63 -2.80 8.87
CA VAL A 200 24.74 -3.91 9.25
C VAL A 200 25.23 -5.24 8.66
N PRO A 201 25.09 -6.35 9.40
CA PRO A 201 25.49 -7.66 8.93
C PRO A 201 24.77 -8.05 7.63
N THR A 202 25.48 -8.72 6.74
CA THR A 202 24.97 -9.25 5.47
C THR A 202 24.90 -10.77 5.51
N THR A 203 23.98 -11.37 4.76
CA THR A 203 23.84 -12.82 4.64
C THR A 203 24.53 -13.31 3.36
N PRO A 204 25.47 -14.28 3.42
CA PRO A 204 26.16 -14.72 2.22
C PRO A 204 25.18 -15.37 1.24
N PHE A 205 25.34 -15.04 -0.05
CA PHE A 205 24.48 -15.60 -1.10
C PHE A 205 24.66 -17.12 -1.17
N SER A 206 23.53 -17.84 -1.14
CA SER A 206 23.50 -19.30 -1.25
C SER A 206 22.48 -19.71 -2.30
N LEU A 207 22.96 -20.25 -3.42
CA LEU A 207 22.11 -20.73 -4.51
C LEU A 207 21.15 -21.82 -4.04
N LYS A 208 21.60 -22.67 -3.11
CA LYS A 208 20.76 -23.69 -2.48
C LYS A 208 19.58 -23.07 -1.72
N ASN A 209 19.85 -22.06 -0.88
CA ASN A 209 18.81 -21.38 -0.12
C ASN A 209 17.83 -20.62 -1.04
N LEU A 210 18.34 -20.06 -2.14
CA LEU A 210 17.50 -19.42 -3.16
C LEU A 210 16.53 -20.42 -3.81
N LEU A 211 17.02 -21.57 -4.26
CA LEU A 211 16.21 -22.61 -4.88
C LEU A 211 15.17 -23.20 -3.92
N GLU A 212 15.54 -23.44 -2.67
CA GLU A 212 14.61 -23.88 -1.62
C GLU A 212 13.51 -22.84 -1.37
N SER A 213 13.88 -21.55 -1.29
CA SER A 213 12.92 -20.47 -1.07
C SER A 213 11.99 -20.27 -2.26
N LEU A 214 12.49 -20.42 -3.50
CA LEU A 214 11.67 -20.43 -4.72
C LEU A 214 10.66 -21.58 -4.71
N TRP A 215 11.08 -22.76 -4.26
CA TRP A 215 10.21 -23.93 -4.19
C TRP A 215 9.07 -23.76 -3.17
N GLU A 216 9.35 -23.12 -2.03
CA GLU A 216 8.36 -22.84 -0.99
C GLU A 216 7.29 -21.85 -1.42
N ILE A 217 7.63 -20.91 -2.31
CA ILE A 217 6.74 -19.82 -2.74
C ILE A 217 6.18 -19.98 -4.16
N LYS A 218 6.40 -21.12 -4.79
CA LYS A 218 5.95 -21.41 -6.17
C LYS A 218 4.46 -21.17 -6.43
N TRP A 219 3.61 -21.24 -5.39
CA TRP A 219 2.18 -21.00 -5.48
C TRP A 219 1.78 -19.53 -5.33
N VAL A 220 2.63 -18.71 -4.70
CA VAL A 220 2.35 -17.29 -4.44
C VAL A 220 3.00 -16.41 -5.51
N LEU A 221 4.18 -16.80 -6.02
CA LEU A 221 4.92 -16.05 -7.03
C LEU A 221 4.10 -15.73 -8.31
N PRO A 222 3.27 -16.65 -8.85
CA PRO A 222 2.50 -16.37 -10.05
C PRO A 222 1.34 -15.39 -9.83
N LEU A 223 0.86 -15.23 -8.59
CA LEU A 223 -0.40 -14.53 -8.33
C LEU A 223 -0.39 -13.06 -8.76
N PRO A 224 0.62 -12.23 -8.44
CA PRO A 224 0.67 -10.87 -8.95
C PRO A 224 0.65 -10.81 -10.48
N LEU A 225 1.36 -11.75 -11.14
CA LEU A 225 1.42 -11.81 -12.61
C LEU A 225 0.08 -12.23 -13.23
N ILE A 226 -0.64 -13.17 -12.61
CA ILE A 226 -1.96 -13.62 -13.05
C ILE A 226 -2.99 -12.50 -12.87
N VAL A 227 -2.97 -11.82 -11.73
CA VAL A 227 -3.89 -10.70 -11.46
C VAL A 227 -3.63 -9.55 -12.42
N VAL A 228 -2.38 -9.11 -12.55
CA VAL A 228 -2.00 -8.02 -13.46
C VAL A 228 -2.27 -8.44 -14.92
N GLY A 229 -1.76 -9.59 -15.35
CA GLY A 229 -1.92 -10.06 -16.73
C GLY A 229 -3.37 -10.37 -17.11
N GLY A 230 -4.16 -10.87 -16.17
CA GLY A 230 -5.58 -11.14 -16.38
C GLY A 230 -6.41 -9.87 -16.53
N ILE A 231 -6.15 -8.86 -15.69
CA ILE A 231 -6.83 -7.55 -15.76
C ILE A 231 -6.43 -6.81 -17.04
N TYR A 232 -5.13 -6.70 -17.35
CA TYR A 232 -4.65 -6.01 -18.56
C TYR A 232 -4.97 -6.74 -19.85
N GLY A 233 -4.98 -8.08 -19.81
CA GLY A 233 -5.36 -8.91 -20.95
C GLY A 233 -6.87 -8.89 -21.24
N GLY A 234 -7.67 -8.25 -20.38
CA GLY A 234 -9.13 -8.24 -20.50
C GLY A 234 -9.78 -9.61 -20.26
N PHE A 235 -9.05 -10.55 -19.66
CA PHE A 235 -9.51 -11.92 -19.43
C PHE A 235 -10.36 -12.04 -18.16
N ILE A 236 -10.06 -11.23 -17.14
CA ILE A 236 -10.77 -11.21 -15.86
C ILE A 236 -11.01 -9.76 -15.39
N THR A 237 -12.13 -9.55 -14.73
CA THR A 237 -12.42 -8.29 -14.04
C THR A 237 -11.71 -8.21 -12.68
N VAL A 238 -11.62 -7.00 -12.12
CA VAL A 238 -11.05 -6.78 -10.78
C VAL A 238 -11.80 -7.55 -9.68
N SER A 239 -13.09 -7.85 -9.89
CA SER A 239 -13.88 -8.64 -8.93
C SER A 239 -13.70 -10.14 -9.10
N GLU A 240 -13.39 -10.64 -10.29
CA GLU A 240 -13.05 -12.05 -10.53
C GLU A 240 -11.60 -12.37 -10.16
N ALA A 241 -10.72 -11.37 -10.16
CA ALA A 241 -9.33 -11.51 -9.75
C ALA A 241 -9.14 -11.62 -8.21
N ALA A 242 -10.13 -11.17 -7.43
CA ALA A 242 -10.10 -11.13 -5.96
C ALA A 242 -10.61 -12.45 -5.35
#